data_AF-A0A350WWJ5-F1
#
_entry.id   AF-A0A350WWJ5-F1
#
_cell.length_a   1.000
_cell.length_b   1.000
_cell.length_c   1.000
_cell.angle_alpha   90.00
_cell.angle_beta   90.00
_cell.angle_gamma   90.00
#
_symmetry.space_group_name_H-M   'P 1'
#
loop_
_entity.id
_entity.type
_entity.pdbx_description
1 polymer ?
#
loop_
_entity_poly.entity_id
_entity_poly.type
_entity_poly.pdbx_seq_one_letter_code
_entity_poly.pdbx_strand_id
1 'polypeptide(L)'
;MRHVIIGSGVAGIAAIESIRSVERGAEIIMLGDDPHGFYSRPGLAYYLTGELSDHALYPKTREDYKKLGFTYRKARVTKILRDETSLQLDDNSLLTYDRLLLATGAFATPLAVSGATLQGVVKLDHLSDARNILKLAKRGRTAVVVGGGITALELAEGLLARGMDVHYLLRGNRYWSNVLDEQESRIIEARLQVEGITLHFHSELQEIIGRSGKVNSIRLKNGKTLKCDLLAYAIGIQPRVELAREAGLQVDRGILVNEFMQTDDPNIFAAGDVAQVFDPISGRSILDSLWGAAREQGCAAGTNMAGRSTPYIKSIPFNVTRLAGLTTTIIGAVGHGRDEDLVGIARGDSETWRELPNAVIAQSGFDVNRVRILVGEKKLIGAVVMGDQTLSIPLQRIITQQVDISPMRDRLLAHDAKLSDVIVDFWTKLKS
;
A
#
# COMPACT_ATOMS: atom_id res chain seq x y z
N MET A 1 20.73 -18.28 -18.31
CA MET A 1 20.25 -18.91 -17.07
C MET A 1 18.73 -18.98 -17.06
N ARG A 2 18.14 -19.89 -16.29
CA ARG A 2 16.71 -19.99 -16.00
C ARG A 2 16.37 -19.28 -14.70
N HIS A 3 15.58 -18.21 -14.84
CA HIS A 3 15.03 -17.43 -13.74
C HIS A 3 13.57 -17.81 -13.55
N VAL A 4 13.21 -18.27 -12.36
CA VAL A 4 11.83 -18.58 -12.00
C VAL A 4 11.33 -17.54 -11.00
N ILE A 5 10.15 -16.98 -11.26
CA ILE A 5 9.54 -15.93 -10.44
C ILE A 5 8.17 -16.43 -9.99
N ILE A 6 7.95 -16.50 -8.68
CA ILE A 6 6.66 -16.87 -8.09
C ILE A 6 5.92 -15.59 -7.72
N GLY A 7 4.88 -15.26 -8.46
CA GLY A 7 4.03 -14.08 -8.24
C GLY A 7 3.99 -13.12 -9.43
N SER A 8 2.78 -12.78 -9.88
CA SER A 8 2.50 -11.88 -11.01
C SER A 8 2.25 -10.42 -10.60
N GLY A 9 2.63 -10.05 -9.37
CA GLY A 9 2.49 -8.68 -8.87
C GLY A 9 3.57 -7.72 -9.40
N VAL A 10 3.56 -6.48 -8.88
CA VAL A 10 4.50 -5.43 -9.32
C VAL A 10 5.97 -5.79 -9.12
N ALA A 11 6.31 -6.47 -8.01
CA ALA A 11 7.67 -6.91 -7.74
C ALA A 11 8.15 -7.95 -8.77
N GLY A 12 7.30 -8.93 -9.10
CA GLY A 12 7.61 -9.95 -10.11
C GLY A 12 7.80 -9.34 -11.50
N ILE A 13 6.91 -8.44 -11.94
CA ILE A 13 7.04 -7.76 -13.24
C ILE A 13 8.28 -6.88 -13.29
N ALA A 14 8.58 -6.13 -12.22
CA ALA A 14 9.78 -5.29 -12.14
C ALA A 14 11.08 -6.13 -12.18
N ALA A 15 11.07 -7.32 -11.60
CA ALA A 15 12.18 -8.26 -11.70
C ALA A 15 12.37 -8.74 -13.15
N ILE A 16 11.29 -9.09 -13.87
CA ILE A 16 11.38 -9.47 -15.29
C ILE A 16 11.95 -8.34 -16.13
N GLU A 17 11.45 -7.11 -15.96
CA GLU A 17 11.97 -5.91 -16.63
C GLU A 17 13.48 -5.78 -16.41
N SER A 18 13.92 -5.97 -15.17
CA SER A 18 15.32 -5.81 -14.77
C SER A 18 16.21 -6.94 -15.29
N ILE A 19 15.79 -8.20 -15.17
CA ILE A 19 16.50 -9.35 -15.73
C ILE A 19 16.66 -9.16 -17.24
N ARG A 20 15.59 -8.81 -17.96
CA ARG A 20 15.65 -8.65 -19.42
C ARG A 20 16.56 -7.50 -19.86
N SER A 21 16.70 -6.45 -19.05
CA SER A 21 17.62 -5.34 -19.33
C SER A 21 19.10 -5.71 -19.14
N VAL A 22 19.40 -6.67 -18.25
CA VAL A 22 20.77 -7.13 -17.95
C VAL A 22 21.16 -8.35 -18.80
N GLU A 23 20.31 -9.37 -18.85
CA GLU A 23 20.52 -10.64 -19.54
C GLU A 23 19.44 -10.84 -20.62
N ARG A 24 19.69 -10.27 -21.82
CA ARG A 24 18.71 -10.32 -22.94
C ARG A 24 18.31 -11.74 -23.36
N GLY A 25 19.15 -12.74 -23.13
CA GLY A 25 18.92 -14.15 -23.48
C GLY A 25 18.36 -15.02 -22.36
N ALA A 26 18.06 -14.44 -21.19
CA ALA A 26 17.55 -15.19 -20.03
C ALA A 26 16.27 -15.99 -20.36
N GLU A 27 16.20 -17.24 -19.91
CA GLU A 27 14.95 -17.97 -19.82
C GLU A 27 14.22 -17.49 -18.56
N ILE A 28 13.01 -16.94 -18.72
CA ILE A 28 12.24 -16.40 -17.60
C ILE A 28 10.89 -17.10 -17.56
N ILE A 29 10.57 -17.72 -16.42
CA ILE A 29 9.28 -18.37 -16.16
C ILE A 29 8.63 -17.67 -14.96
N MET A 30 7.44 -17.12 -15.18
CA MET A 30 6.60 -16.59 -14.11
C MET A 30 5.52 -17.60 -13.77
N LEU A 31 5.43 -17.97 -12.50
CA LEU A 31 4.39 -18.80 -11.93
C LEU A 31 3.41 -17.92 -11.17
N GLY A 32 2.11 -18.14 -11.36
CA GLY A 32 1.07 -17.44 -10.63
C GLY A 32 -0.27 -18.15 -10.72
N ASP A 33 -1.10 -18.01 -9.70
CA ASP A 33 -2.45 -18.57 -9.65
C ASP A 33 -3.56 -17.50 -9.77
N ASP A 34 -3.20 -16.20 -9.83
CA ASP A 34 -4.15 -15.13 -10.12
C ASP A 34 -4.68 -15.28 -11.57
N PRO A 35 -5.99 -15.48 -11.76
CA PRO A 35 -6.57 -15.69 -13.08
C PRO A 35 -6.54 -14.45 -13.97
N HIS A 36 -6.23 -13.27 -13.42
CA HIS A 36 -6.23 -12.00 -14.16
C HIS A 36 -4.83 -11.51 -14.52
N GLY A 37 -3.76 -12.20 -14.12
CA GLY A 37 -2.39 -11.78 -14.41
C GLY A 37 -1.97 -10.50 -13.67
N PHE A 38 -1.22 -9.61 -14.32
CA PHE A 38 -0.74 -8.37 -13.70
C PHE A 38 -1.67 -7.18 -13.98
N TYR A 39 -2.14 -6.55 -12.91
CA TYR A 39 -2.96 -5.33 -12.90
C TYR A 39 -2.55 -4.42 -11.74
N SER A 40 -2.98 -3.16 -11.81
CA SER A 40 -2.78 -2.19 -10.73
C SER A 40 -3.68 -2.51 -9.54
N ARG A 41 -3.11 -3.05 -8.46
CA ARG A 41 -3.84 -3.26 -7.19
C ARG A 41 -4.30 -1.93 -6.56
N PRO A 42 -3.49 -0.85 -6.52
CA PRO A 42 -3.98 0.47 -6.09
C PRO A 42 -5.15 1.00 -6.94
N GLY A 43 -5.19 0.61 -8.23
CA GLY A 43 -6.29 0.94 -9.13
C GLY A 43 -7.65 0.36 -8.72
N LEU A 44 -7.68 -0.68 -7.87
CA LEU A 44 -8.93 -1.33 -7.46
C LEU A 44 -9.86 -0.39 -6.69
N ALA A 45 -9.33 0.57 -5.92
CA ALA A 45 -10.14 1.59 -5.24
C ALA A 45 -10.96 2.42 -6.23
N TYR A 46 -10.31 2.93 -7.28
CA TYR A 46 -10.96 3.70 -8.34
C TYR A 46 -11.88 2.85 -9.23
N TYR A 47 -11.58 1.55 -9.37
CA TYR A 47 -12.50 0.62 -10.01
C TYR A 47 -13.77 0.40 -9.18
N LEU A 48 -13.65 0.34 -7.85
CA LEU A 48 -14.79 0.26 -6.95
C LEU A 48 -15.67 1.51 -7.02
N THR A 49 -15.08 2.71 -7.05
CA THR A 49 -15.85 3.96 -7.21
C THR A 49 -16.43 4.13 -8.62
N GLY A 50 -15.87 3.46 -9.62
CA GLY A 50 -16.30 3.54 -11.02
C GLY A 50 -15.55 4.60 -11.85
N GLU A 51 -14.53 5.22 -11.28
CA GLU A 51 -13.65 6.19 -11.96
C GLU A 51 -12.69 5.51 -12.95
N LEU A 52 -12.30 4.26 -12.67
CA LEU A 52 -11.54 3.44 -13.60
C LEU A 52 -12.40 2.32 -14.20
N SER A 53 -12.20 2.09 -15.50
CA SER A 53 -12.73 0.92 -16.18
C SER A 53 -11.86 -0.32 -15.91
N ASP A 54 -12.41 -1.51 -16.16
CA ASP A 54 -11.67 -2.78 -16.00
C ASP A 54 -10.40 -2.82 -16.85
N HIS A 55 -10.47 -2.33 -18.10
CA HIS A 55 -9.32 -2.28 -19.00
C HIS A 55 -8.21 -1.33 -18.51
N ALA A 56 -8.57 -0.23 -17.85
CA ALA A 56 -7.61 0.75 -17.35
C ALA A 56 -6.77 0.22 -16.16
N LEU A 57 -7.16 -0.90 -15.56
CA LEU A 57 -6.38 -1.56 -14.50
C LEU A 57 -5.11 -2.21 -15.03
N TYR A 58 -5.00 -2.47 -16.34
CA TYR A 58 -3.88 -3.20 -16.93
C TYR A 58 -2.87 -2.22 -17.54
N PRO A 59 -1.73 -1.97 -16.88
CA PRO A 59 -0.76 -0.98 -17.33
C PRO A 59 0.13 -1.47 -18.49
N LYS A 60 0.02 -2.74 -18.87
CA LYS A 60 0.88 -3.38 -19.87
C LYS A 60 0.06 -3.89 -21.05
N THR A 61 0.48 -3.52 -22.25
CA THR A 61 -0.09 -4.01 -23.49
C THR A 61 0.48 -5.40 -23.84
N ARG A 62 -0.15 -6.08 -24.81
CA ARG A 62 0.38 -7.33 -25.36
C ARG A 62 1.78 -7.17 -25.97
N GLU A 63 2.09 -6.00 -26.53
CA GLU A 63 3.42 -5.72 -27.10
C GLU A 63 4.48 -5.60 -26.01
N ASP A 64 4.15 -4.99 -24.87
CA ASP A 64 5.05 -4.93 -23.73
C ASP A 64 5.41 -6.32 -23.22
N TYR A 65 4.43 -7.22 -23.09
CA TYR A 65 4.68 -8.60 -22.70
C TYR A 65 5.57 -9.35 -23.70
N LYS A 66 5.37 -9.13 -25.00
CA LYS A 66 6.25 -9.70 -26.04
C LYS A 66 7.69 -9.21 -25.90
N LYS A 67 7.91 -7.92 -25.61
CA LYS A 67 9.24 -7.33 -25.39
C LYS A 67 9.93 -7.90 -24.15
N LEU A 68 9.16 -8.19 -23.09
CA LEU A 68 9.69 -8.82 -21.88
C LEU A 68 10.09 -10.29 -22.08
N GLY A 69 9.41 -11.00 -23.00
CA GLY A 69 9.82 -12.33 -23.45
C GLY A 69 9.91 -13.36 -22.33
N PHE A 70 8.87 -13.52 -21.52
CA PHE A 70 8.79 -14.53 -20.47
C PHE A 70 7.63 -15.50 -20.71
N THR A 71 7.72 -16.69 -20.11
CA THR A 71 6.63 -17.66 -20.10
C THR A 71 5.81 -17.50 -18.83
N TYR A 72 4.54 -17.15 -18.95
CA TYR A 72 3.59 -17.25 -17.84
C TYR A 72 3.04 -18.68 -17.77
N ARG A 73 3.16 -19.34 -16.62
CA ARG A 73 2.50 -20.61 -16.34
C ARG A 73 1.53 -20.42 -15.18
N LYS A 74 0.26 -20.71 -15.43
CA LYS A 74 -0.75 -20.73 -14.38
C LYS A 74 -0.59 -22.01 -13.57
N ALA A 75 0.17 -21.94 -12.49
CA ALA A 75 0.46 -23.05 -11.59
C ALA A 75 0.72 -22.52 -10.19
N ARG A 76 0.34 -23.30 -9.18
CA ARG A 76 0.67 -23.01 -7.79
C ARG A 76 1.90 -23.82 -7.39
N VAL A 77 2.89 -23.15 -6.80
CA VAL A 77 4.04 -23.84 -6.21
C VAL A 77 3.64 -24.39 -4.84
N THR A 78 3.82 -25.69 -4.63
CA THR A 78 3.48 -26.39 -3.39
C THR A 78 4.70 -26.63 -2.52
N LYS A 79 5.90 -26.71 -3.11
CA LYS A 79 7.16 -26.92 -2.37
C LYS A 79 8.37 -26.36 -3.10
N ILE A 80 9.35 -25.85 -2.35
CA ILE A 80 10.70 -25.57 -2.85
C ILE A 80 11.61 -26.72 -2.40
N LEU A 81 12.27 -27.37 -3.35
CA LEU A 81 13.26 -28.41 -3.13
C LEU A 81 14.65 -27.78 -3.33
N ARG A 82 15.22 -27.22 -2.25
CA ARG A 82 16.47 -26.43 -2.30
C ARG A 82 17.66 -27.25 -2.79
N ASP A 83 17.85 -28.45 -2.25
CA ASP A 83 18.96 -29.35 -2.60
C ASP A 83 18.93 -29.78 -4.07
N GLU A 84 17.74 -29.80 -4.67
CA GLU A 84 17.52 -30.17 -6.08
C GLU A 84 17.42 -28.95 -7.01
N THR A 85 17.47 -27.72 -6.47
CA THR A 85 17.22 -26.48 -7.21
C THR A 85 15.94 -26.53 -8.04
N SER A 86 14.86 -27.07 -7.45
CA SER A 86 13.61 -27.32 -8.14
C SER A 86 12.38 -26.92 -7.32
N LEU A 87 11.25 -26.76 -8.02
CA LEU A 87 9.95 -26.46 -7.45
C LEU A 87 9.00 -27.61 -7.75
N GLN A 88 8.18 -27.99 -6.78
CA GLN A 88 7.02 -28.85 -6.99
C GLN A 88 5.79 -27.98 -7.25
N LEU A 89 5.06 -28.28 -8.32
CA LEU A 89 3.82 -27.60 -8.69
C LEU A 89 2.59 -28.36 -8.15
N ASP A 90 1.41 -27.77 -8.27
CA ASP A 90 0.13 -28.32 -7.83
C ASP A 90 -0.34 -29.54 -8.63
N ASP A 91 0.19 -29.73 -9.83
CA ASP A 91 0.03 -30.96 -10.63
C ASP A 91 1.09 -32.03 -10.32
N ASN A 92 1.92 -31.81 -9.29
CA ASN A 92 3.09 -32.61 -8.91
C ASN A 92 4.24 -32.63 -9.92
N SER A 93 4.19 -31.86 -10.99
CA SER A 93 5.34 -31.70 -11.88
C SER A 93 6.47 -30.91 -11.20
N LEU A 94 7.70 -31.16 -11.66
CA LEU A 94 8.89 -30.47 -11.19
C LEU A 94 9.35 -29.40 -12.18
N LEU A 95 9.78 -28.26 -11.66
CA LEU A 95 10.40 -27.19 -12.43
C LEU A 95 11.73 -26.77 -11.80
N THR A 96 12.83 -26.98 -12.50
CA THR A 96 14.16 -26.53 -12.06
C THR A 96 14.37 -25.03 -12.27
N TYR A 97 15.28 -24.43 -11.51
CA TYR A 97 15.67 -23.01 -11.62
C TYR A 97 17.18 -22.82 -11.37
N ASP A 98 17.79 -21.82 -12.00
CA ASP A 98 19.13 -21.33 -11.62
C ASP A 98 19.02 -20.21 -10.56
N ARG A 99 17.96 -19.41 -10.67
CA ARG A 99 17.62 -18.32 -9.75
C ARG A 99 16.12 -18.31 -9.49
N LEU A 100 15.73 -18.18 -8.22
CA LEU A 100 14.34 -18.16 -7.79
C LEU A 100 14.01 -16.82 -7.14
N LEU A 101 12.89 -16.19 -7.53
CA LEU A 101 12.32 -15.04 -6.83
C LEU A 101 10.98 -15.39 -6.19
N LEU A 102 10.90 -15.18 -4.87
CA LEU A 102 9.67 -15.22 -4.09
C LEU A 102 9.04 -13.82 -4.07
N ALA A 103 8.08 -13.58 -4.97
CA ALA A 103 7.30 -12.35 -5.07
C ALA A 103 5.81 -12.61 -4.78
N THR A 104 5.54 -13.49 -3.80
CA THR A 104 4.20 -13.98 -3.43
C THR A 104 3.32 -12.91 -2.78
N GLY A 105 3.92 -11.81 -2.32
CA GLY A 105 3.23 -10.69 -1.69
C GLY A 105 2.56 -11.07 -0.37
N ALA A 106 1.43 -10.45 -0.09
CA ALA A 106 0.65 -10.65 1.14
C ALA A 106 -0.81 -11.02 0.83
N PHE A 107 -1.54 -11.45 1.85
CA PHE A 107 -2.99 -11.62 1.83
C PHE A 107 -3.67 -10.70 2.85
N ALA A 108 -4.89 -10.26 2.53
CA ALA A 108 -5.72 -9.55 3.50
C ALA A 108 -6.06 -10.47 4.69
N THR A 109 -5.76 -10.00 5.89
CA THR A 109 -5.90 -10.72 7.17
C THR A 109 -7.35 -11.16 7.36
N PRO A 110 -7.63 -12.46 7.57
CA PRO A 110 -9.00 -12.95 7.71
C PRO A 110 -9.66 -12.43 9.00
N LEU A 111 -10.98 -12.23 8.95
CA LEU A 111 -11.77 -11.96 10.15
C LEU A 111 -11.86 -13.21 11.03
N ALA A 112 -11.43 -13.09 12.28
CA ALA A 112 -11.50 -14.15 13.29
C ALA A 112 -12.74 -13.98 14.20
N VAL A 113 -13.94 -13.94 13.60
CA VAL A 113 -15.22 -13.85 14.33
C VAL A 113 -16.23 -14.86 13.79
N SER A 114 -17.21 -15.23 14.62
CA SER A 114 -18.35 -16.06 14.17
C SER A 114 -19.05 -15.41 12.98
N GLY A 115 -19.39 -16.21 11.97
CA GLY A 115 -20.04 -15.77 10.74
C GLY A 115 -19.14 -15.12 9.68
N ALA A 116 -17.81 -15.10 9.87
CA ALA A 116 -16.85 -14.54 8.90
C ALA A 116 -16.88 -15.19 7.49
N THR A 117 -17.44 -16.39 7.37
CA THR A 117 -17.57 -17.15 6.11
C THR A 117 -18.95 -17.04 5.46
N LEU A 118 -19.87 -16.26 6.03
CA LEU A 118 -21.21 -16.06 5.47
C LEU A 118 -21.13 -15.38 4.10
N GLN A 119 -22.07 -15.72 3.21
CA GLN A 119 -22.20 -15.00 1.95
C GLN A 119 -22.56 -13.53 2.22
N GLY A 120 -21.83 -12.61 1.56
CA GLY A 120 -21.95 -11.17 1.80
C GLY A 120 -20.93 -10.64 2.81
N VAL A 121 -20.05 -11.48 3.34
CA VAL A 121 -18.83 -11.05 4.03
C VAL A 121 -17.69 -11.02 3.02
N VAL A 122 -17.10 -9.85 2.78
CA VAL A 122 -16.12 -9.62 1.71
C VAL A 122 -14.91 -8.82 2.20
N LYS A 123 -13.77 -9.04 1.54
CA LYS A 123 -12.54 -8.26 1.70
C LYS A 123 -12.12 -7.69 0.36
N LEU A 124 -11.13 -6.79 0.33
CA LEU A 124 -10.49 -6.37 -0.91
C LEU A 124 -9.02 -6.82 -0.90
N ASP A 125 -8.67 -7.77 -1.76
CA ASP A 125 -7.30 -8.28 -1.90
C ASP A 125 -6.94 -8.39 -3.41
N HIS A 126 -7.79 -9.02 -4.21
CA HIS A 126 -7.59 -9.22 -5.66
C HIS A 126 -8.72 -8.64 -6.51
N LEU A 127 -8.52 -8.57 -7.83
CA LEU A 127 -9.55 -8.11 -8.78
C LEU A 127 -10.85 -8.95 -8.70
N SER A 128 -10.74 -10.25 -8.43
CA SER A 128 -11.90 -11.11 -8.19
C SER A 128 -12.75 -10.63 -7.00
N ASP A 129 -12.10 -10.14 -5.94
CA ASP A 129 -12.80 -9.60 -4.78
C ASP A 129 -13.52 -8.30 -5.13
N ALA A 130 -12.83 -7.39 -5.83
CA ALA A 130 -13.43 -6.14 -6.29
C ALA A 130 -14.67 -6.41 -7.16
N ARG A 131 -14.58 -7.31 -8.14
CA ARG A 131 -15.72 -7.71 -8.98
C ARG A 131 -16.85 -8.35 -8.16
N ASN A 132 -16.53 -9.16 -7.14
CA ASN A 132 -17.53 -9.74 -6.25
C ASN A 132 -18.22 -8.67 -5.39
N ILE A 133 -17.46 -7.72 -4.85
CA ILE A 133 -18.00 -6.55 -4.13
C ILE A 133 -18.99 -5.80 -5.03
N LEU A 134 -18.60 -5.49 -6.27
CA LEU A 134 -19.49 -4.78 -7.21
C LEU A 134 -20.76 -5.55 -7.56
N LYS A 135 -20.68 -6.89 -7.62
CA LYS A 135 -21.84 -7.75 -7.85
C LYS A 135 -22.82 -7.76 -6.67
N LEU A 136 -22.28 -7.67 -5.44
CA LEU A 136 -23.07 -7.70 -4.21
C LEU A 136 -23.58 -6.31 -3.79
N ALA A 137 -22.87 -5.25 -4.19
CA ALA A 137 -23.25 -3.88 -3.94
C ALA A 137 -24.54 -3.53 -4.69
N LYS A 138 -25.61 -3.26 -3.95
CA LYS A 138 -26.92 -2.93 -4.51
C LYS A 138 -27.43 -1.64 -3.91
N ARG A 139 -27.89 -0.74 -4.76
CA ARG A 139 -28.45 0.55 -4.36
C ARG A 139 -29.58 0.38 -3.32
N GLY A 140 -29.57 1.21 -2.28
CA GLY A 140 -30.56 1.20 -1.19
C GLY A 140 -30.45 0.03 -0.22
N ARG A 141 -29.35 -0.73 -0.25
CA ARG A 141 -29.01 -1.75 0.75
C ARG A 141 -27.93 -1.24 1.68
N THR A 142 -27.84 -1.84 2.86
CA THR A 142 -26.92 -1.40 3.91
C THR A 142 -25.62 -2.19 3.87
N ALA A 143 -24.50 -1.49 3.83
CA ALA A 143 -23.17 -2.05 4.00
C ALA A 143 -22.58 -1.65 5.35
N VAL A 144 -21.89 -2.58 6.00
CA VAL A 144 -20.99 -2.28 7.11
C VAL A 144 -19.54 -2.46 6.65
N VAL A 145 -18.69 -1.47 6.94
CA VAL A 145 -17.25 -1.54 6.67
C VAL A 145 -16.47 -1.60 7.98
N VAL A 146 -15.50 -2.51 8.07
CA VAL A 146 -14.66 -2.72 9.26
C VAL A 146 -13.19 -2.52 8.94
N GLY A 147 -12.54 -1.58 9.64
CA GLY A 147 -11.12 -1.26 9.48
C GLY A 147 -10.88 0.24 9.69
N GLY A 148 -9.64 0.65 9.96
CA GLY A 148 -9.31 2.06 10.24
C GLY A 148 -8.18 2.63 9.38
N GLY A 149 -7.89 1.97 8.26
CA GLY A 149 -6.83 2.36 7.33
C GLY A 149 -7.36 2.77 5.95
N ILE A 150 -6.45 2.93 5.00
CA ILE A 150 -6.74 3.41 3.63
C ILE A 150 -7.73 2.47 2.93
N THR A 151 -7.43 1.17 2.85
CA THR A 151 -8.27 0.19 2.13
C THR A 151 -9.69 0.09 2.67
N ALA A 152 -9.88 0.27 3.99
CA ALA A 152 -11.21 0.29 4.58
C ALA A 152 -11.97 1.57 4.19
N LEU A 153 -11.29 2.71 4.11
CA LEU A 153 -11.89 3.95 3.60
C LEU A 153 -12.25 3.81 2.11
N GLU A 154 -11.37 3.26 1.29
CA GLU A 154 -11.62 3.00 -0.14
C GLU A 154 -12.81 2.06 -0.37
N LEU A 155 -12.98 1.04 0.49
CA LEU A 155 -14.16 0.18 0.50
C LEU A 155 -15.43 0.97 0.85
N ALA A 156 -15.38 1.87 1.83
CA ALA A 156 -16.52 2.69 2.23
C ALA A 156 -16.94 3.66 1.10
N GLU A 157 -15.99 4.39 0.52
CA GLU A 157 -16.22 5.27 -0.64
C GLU A 157 -16.75 4.48 -1.85
N GLY A 158 -16.16 3.33 -2.15
CA GLY A 158 -16.59 2.46 -3.25
C GLY A 158 -18.03 1.98 -3.09
N LEU A 159 -18.40 1.52 -1.90
CA LEU A 159 -19.77 1.04 -1.63
C LEU A 159 -20.79 2.18 -1.64
N LEU A 160 -20.42 3.35 -1.11
CA LEU A 160 -21.23 4.56 -1.18
C LEU A 160 -21.45 4.98 -2.64
N ALA A 161 -20.41 4.98 -3.47
CA ALA A 161 -20.50 5.30 -4.89
C ALA A 161 -21.41 4.32 -5.66
N ARG A 162 -21.60 3.08 -5.16
CA ARG A 162 -22.59 2.12 -5.68
C ARG A 162 -24.00 2.28 -5.08
N GLY A 163 -24.23 3.34 -4.32
CA GLY A 163 -25.52 3.74 -3.78
C GLY A 163 -25.97 2.92 -2.57
N MET A 164 -25.04 2.29 -1.86
CA MET A 164 -25.35 1.62 -0.59
C MET A 164 -25.39 2.63 0.57
N ASP A 165 -26.17 2.32 1.60
CA ASP A 165 -26.13 3.03 2.88
C ASP A 165 -24.95 2.47 3.69
N VAL A 166 -23.92 3.27 3.92
CA VAL A 166 -22.65 2.78 4.49
C VAL A 166 -22.49 3.15 5.96
N HIS A 167 -22.31 2.12 6.80
CA HIS A 167 -21.89 2.25 8.19
C HIS A 167 -20.42 1.86 8.32
N TYR A 168 -19.57 2.77 8.79
CA TYR A 168 -18.13 2.54 8.88
C TYR A 168 -17.68 2.45 10.35
N LEU A 169 -17.17 1.28 10.75
CA LEU A 169 -16.77 1.00 12.12
C LEU A 169 -15.29 1.29 12.34
N LEU A 170 -15.02 2.21 13.28
CA LEU A 170 -13.69 2.57 13.74
C LEU A 170 -13.51 2.07 15.18
N ARG A 171 -12.45 1.31 15.41
CA ARG A 171 -12.11 0.81 16.76
C ARG A 171 -11.71 1.95 17.72
N GLY A 172 -11.00 2.95 17.21
CA GLY A 172 -10.54 4.10 17.97
C GLY A 172 -11.59 5.19 18.12
N ASN A 173 -11.18 6.31 18.74
CA ASN A 173 -11.96 7.54 18.82
C ASN A 173 -11.84 8.43 17.58
N ARG A 174 -10.93 8.11 16.66
CA ARG A 174 -10.70 8.84 15.40
C ARG A 174 -10.19 7.94 14.29
N TYR A 175 -10.33 8.37 13.05
CA TYR A 175 -9.82 7.71 11.85
C TYR A 175 -8.29 7.77 11.81
N TRP A 176 -7.67 6.62 11.56
CA TRP A 176 -6.25 6.47 11.23
C TRP A 176 -5.26 7.19 12.17
N SER A 177 -5.50 7.10 13.48
CA SER A 177 -4.71 7.73 14.55
C SER A 177 -3.22 7.39 14.58
N ASN A 178 -2.80 6.34 13.87
CA ASN A 178 -1.39 5.94 13.77
C ASN A 178 -0.58 6.86 12.84
N VAL A 179 -1.26 7.60 11.96
CA VAL A 179 -0.65 8.42 10.91
C VAL A 179 -1.11 9.86 11.02
N LEU A 180 -2.42 10.06 11.21
CA LEU A 180 -3.05 11.37 11.25
C LEU A 180 -3.14 11.92 12.69
N ASP A 181 -2.93 13.23 12.81
CA ASP A 181 -3.26 13.96 14.02
C ASP A 181 -4.78 14.11 14.19
N GLU A 182 -5.23 14.64 15.33
CA GLU A 182 -6.66 14.77 15.61
C GLU A 182 -7.40 15.70 14.63
N GLN A 183 -6.80 16.79 14.19
CA GLN A 183 -7.43 17.73 13.27
C GLN A 183 -7.51 17.13 11.86
N GLU A 184 -6.45 16.46 11.41
CA GLU A 184 -6.38 15.74 10.15
C GLU A 184 -7.43 14.63 10.08
N SER A 185 -7.56 13.83 11.15
CA SER A 185 -8.63 12.83 11.25
C SER A 185 -10.01 13.45 11.15
N ARG A 186 -10.28 14.55 11.88
CA ARG A 186 -11.58 15.23 11.87
C ARG A 186 -11.95 15.81 10.51
N ILE A 187 -10.97 16.31 9.74
CA ILE A 187 -11.18 16.77 8.35
C ILE A 187 -11.71 15.60 7.51
N ILE A 188 -11.06 14.44 7.56
CA ILE A 188 -11.48 13.26 6.80
C ILE A 188 -12.86 12.78 7.26
N GLU A 189 -13.06 12.67 8.58
CA GLU A 189 -14.32 12.22 9.17
C GLU A 189 -15.51 13.11 8.77
N ALA A 190 -15.35 14.43 8.83
CA ALA A 190 -16.38 15.38 8.43
C ALA A 190 -16.75 15.23 6.95
N ARG A 191 -15.76 15.06 6.07
CA ARG A 191 -16.01 14.83 4.64
C ARG A 191 -16.76 13.53 4.39
N LEU A 192 -16.35 12.43 5.00
CA LEU A 192 -17.05 11.15 4.89
C LEU A 192 -18.52 11.26 5.35
N GLN A 193 -18.77 12.00 6.44
CA GLN A 193 -20.13 12.23 6.94
C GLN A 193 -20.97 13.09 5.99
N VAL A 194 -20.39 14.15 5.41
CA VAL A 194 -21.04 14.99 4.39
C VAL A 194 -21.39 14.19 3.13
N GLU A 195 -20.53 13.25 2.74
CA GLU A 195 -20.78 12.32 1.63
C GLU A 195 -21.88 11.27 1.94
N GLY A 196 -22.26 11.13 3.22
CA GLY A 196 -23.36 10.25 3.66
C GLY A 196 -22.91 8.96 4.36
N ILE A 197 -21.61 8.81 4.67
CA ILE A 197 -21.12 7.68 5.45
C ILE A 197 -21.41 7.89 6.94
N THR A 198 -22.04 6.90 7.57
CA THR A 198 -22.27 6.91 9.02
C THR A 198 -21.08 6.31 9.75
N LEU A 199 -20.29 7.15 10.41
CA LEU A 199 -19.14 6.71 11.23
C LEU A 199 -19.58 6.21 12.62
N HIS A 200 -19.03 5.07 13.05
CA HIS A 200 -19.21 4.54 14.41
C HIS A 200 -17.83 4.40 15.06
N PHE A 201 -17.51 5.32 15.98
CA PHE A 201 -16.30 5.25 16.80
C PHE A 201 -16.44 4.25 17.94
N HIS A 202 -15.32 3.84 18.53
CA HIS A 202 -15.28 2.84 19.62
C HIS A 202 -16.10 1.58 19.33
N SER A 203 -16.15 1.18 18.05
CA SER A 203 -17.04 0.14 17.58
C SER A 203 -16.24 -1.05 17.08
N GLU A 204 -16.30 -2.13 17.84
CA GLU A 204 -15.64 -3.39 17.51
C GLU A 204 -16.66 -4.47 17.17
N LEU A 205 -16.44 -5.13 16.04
CA LEU A 205 -17.21 -6.30 15.62
C LEU A 205 -16.98 -7.46 16.59
N GLN A 206 -18.05 -8.05 17.09
CA GLN A 206 -18.03 -9.25 17.91
C GLN A 206 -18.44 -10.49 17.11
N GLU A 207 -19.51 -10.38 16.32
CA GLU A 207 -20.10 -11.49 15.59
C GLU A 207 -20.86 -11.01 14.35
N ILE A 208 -20.87 -11.82 13.30
CA ILE A 208 -21.68 -11.63 12.10
C ILE A 208 -22.84 -12.63 12.13
N ILE A 209 -24.06 -12.11 12.12
CA ILE A 209 -25.28 -12.91 12.26
C ILE A 209 -25.88 -13.15 10.87
N GLY A 210 -26.04 -14.42 10.54
CA GLY A 210 -26.56 -14.86 9.25
C GLY A 210 -28.03 -15.24 9.26
N ARG A 211 -28.68 -15.11 8.11
CA ARG A 211 -29.99 -15.70 7.81
C ARG A 211 -29.91 -16.43 6.47
N SER A 212 -30.26 -17.72 6.45
CA SER A 212 -30.18 -18.56 5.24
C SER A 212 -28.79 -18.54 4.57
N GLY A 213 -27.73 -18.61 5.38
CA GLY A 213 -26.33 -18.63 4.92
C GLY A 213 -25.76 -17.29 4.43
N LYS A 214 -26.53 -16.20 4.52
CA LYS A 214 -26.13 -14.84 4.12
C LYS A 214 -26.04 -13.92 5.33
N VAL A 215 -25.17 -12.92 5.28
CA VAL A 215 -25.14 -11.85 6.29
C VAL A 215 -26.50 -11.16 6.38
N ASN A 216 -26.93 -10.86 7.60
CA ASN A 216 -28.18 -10.14 7.86
C ASN A 216 -27.98 -8.99 8.86
N SER A 217 -27.11 -9.20 9.84
CA SER A 217 -26.73 -8.18 10.82
C SER A 217 -25.38 -8.49 11.42
N ILE A 218 -24.86 -7.54 12.19
CA ILE A 218 -23.67 -7.70 13.01
C ILE A 218 -23.95 -7.32 14.45
N ARG A 219 -23.24 -7.96 15.36
CA ARG A 219 -23.22 -7.62 16.78
C ARG A 219 -21.89 -6.97 17.12
N LEU A 220 -21.95 -5.82 17.77
CA LEU A 220 -20.79 -5.12 18.31
C LEU A 220 -20.52 -5.58 19.74
N LYS A 221 -19.27 -5.44 20.22
CA LYS A 221 -18.88 -5.80 21.59
C LYS A 221 -19.65 -5.04 22.68
N ASN A 222 -20.17 -3.86 22.36
CA ASN A 222 -21.02 -3.08 23.27
C ASN A 222 -22.49 -3.55 23.30
N GLY A 223 -22.82 -4.67 22.66
CA GLY A 223 -24.16 -5.26 22.60
C GLY A 223 -25.07 -4.70 21.50
N LYS A 224 -24.72 -3.59 20.85
CA LYS A 224 -25.50 -3.02 19.74
C LYS A 224 -25.49 -3.97 18.55
N THR A 225 -26.65 -4.09 17.89
CA THR A 225 -26.80 -4.85 16.64
C THR A 225 -27.11 -3.90 15.49
N LEU A 226 -26.42 -4.05 14.36
CA LEU A 226 -26.66 -3.28 13.13
C LEU A 226 -27.09 -4.24 12.02
N LYS A 227 -28.22 -3.95 11.36
CA LYS A 227 -28.65 -4.71 10.17
C LYS A 227 -27.77 -4.34 8.98
N CYS A 228 -27.39 -5.33 8.18
CA CYS A 228 -26.62 -5.12 6.96
C CYS A 228 -26.80 -6.26 5.96
N ASP A 229 -26.73 -5.93 4.67
CA ASP A 229 -26.78 -6.87 3.55
C ASP A 229 -25.38 -7.28 3.06
N LEU A 230 -24.37 -6.49 3.43
CA LEU A 230 -22.98 -6.67 3.07
C LEU A 230 -22.10 -6.24 4.25
N LEU A 231 -21.10 -7.05 4.58
CA LEU A 231 -19.99 -6.63 5.44
C LEU A 231 -18.71 -6.65 4.61
N ALA A 232 -18.07 -5.50 4.47
CA ALA A 232 -16.73 -5.38 3.89
C ALA A 232 -15.70 -5.14 4.99
N TYR A 233 -14.50 -5.68 4.85
CA TYR A 233 -13.44 -5.45 5.83
C TYR A 233 -12.05 -5.31 5.21
N ALA A 234 -11.22 -4.51 5.89
CA ALA A 234 -9.79 -4.41 5.65
C ALA A 234 -9.08 -4.08 6.97
N ILE A 235 -8.51 -5.11 7.61
CA ILE A 235 -7.94 -5.05 8.97
C ILE A 235 -6.43 -5.29 9.00
N GLY A 236 -5.76 -5.15 7.85
CA GLY A 236 -4.34 -5.38 7.66
C GLY A 236 -4.04 -6.55 6.72
N ILE A 237 -2.76 -6.76 6.44
CA ILE A 237 -2.25 -7.80 5.55
C ILE A 237 -1.24 -8.68 6.27
N GLN A 238 -1.03 -9.89 5.77
CA GLN A 238 -0.04 -10.84 6.25
C GLN A 238 0.81 -11.35 5.07
N PRO A 239 2.15 -11.24 5.14
CA PRO A 239 3.06 -11.82 4.14
C PRO A 239 2.85 -13.32 3.92
N ARG A 240 2.91 -13.78 2.66
CA ARG A 240 2.80 -15.20 2.27
C ARG A 240 4.14 -15.91 2.39
N VAL A 241 4.53 -16.23 3.62
CA VAL A 241 5.85 -16.79 3.96
C VAL A 241 5.87 -18.31 4.05
N GLU A 242 4.73 -18.99 3.88
CA GLU A 242 4.59 -20.42 4.12
C GLU A 242 5.57 -21.24 3.27
N LEU A 243 5.65 -20.94 1.97
CA LEU A 243 6.55 -21.62 1.04
C LEU A 243 8.02 -21.48 1.45
N ALA A 244 8.43 -20.30 1.91
CA ALA A 244 9.79 -20.04 2.36
C ALA A 244 10.11 -20.74 3.68
N ARG A 245 9.17 -20.68 4.63
CA ARG A 245 9.29 -21.32 5.95
C ARG A 245 9.42 -22.84 5.81
N GLU A 246 8.58 -23.46 4.99
CA GLU A 246 8.61 -24.90 4.72
C GLU A 246 9.89 -25.33 3.98
N ALA A 247 10.48 -24.44 3.19
CA ALA A 247 11.78 -24.62 2.55
C ALA A 247 12.97 -24.39 3.50
N GLY A 248 12.73 -24.06 4.78
CA GLY A 248 13.77 -23.79 5.76
C GLY A 248 14.54 -22.48 5.54
N LEU A 249 13.95 -21.51 4.82
CA LEU A 249 14.52 -20.17 4.71
C LEU A 249 14.27 -19.35 5.98
N GLN A 250 15.14 -18.37 6.23
CA GLN A 250 14.97 -17.47 7.37
C GLN A 250 13.75 -16.56 7.19
N VAL A 251 12.80 -16.66 8.12
CA VAL A 251 11.56 -15.88 8.13
C VAL A 251 11.31 -15.31 9.52
N ASP A 252 10.72 -14.12 9.58
CA ASP A 252 10.12 -13.53 10.77
C ASP A 252 8.66 -13.15 10.44
N ARG A 253 8.35 -11.86 10.28
CA ARG A 253 7.07 -11.40 9.77
C ARG A 253 7.00 -11.53 8.24
N GLY A 254 8.14 -11.39 7.57
CA GLY A 254 8.36 -11.66 6.15
C GLY A 254 9.57 -12.57 5.94
N ILE A 255 9.94 -12.78 4.69
CA ILE A 255 11.17 -13.50 4.30
C ILE A 255 12.35 -12.54 4.50
N LEU A 256 13.31 -12.91 5.34
CA LEU A 256 14.47 -12.08 5.61
C LEU A 256 15.39 -12.05 4.40
N VAL A 257 15.80 -10.85 4.00
CA VAL A 257 16.72 -10.65 2.88
C VAL A 257 17.85 -9.69 3.23
N ASN A 258 18.99 -9.85 2.57
CA ASN A 258 20.08 -8.88 2.60
C ASN A 258 19.79 -7.67 1.68
N GLU A 259 20.72 -6.71 1.60
CA GLU A 259 20.61 -5.53 0.75
C GLU A 259 20.55 -5.87 -0.75
N PHE A 260 20.93 -7.08 -1.16
CA PHE A 260 20.81 -7.54 -2.56
C PHE A 260 19.50 -8.28 -2.84
N MET A 261 18.55 -8.26 -1.89
CA MET A 261 17.27 -8.98 -1.91
C MET A 261 17.43 -10.52 -1.87
N GLN A 262 18.60 -11.03 -1.48
CA GLN A 262 18.86 -12.47 -1.36
C GLN A 262 18.44 -12.98 0.02
N THR A 263 17.93 -14.21 0.08
CA THR A 263 17.68 -14.91 1.34
C THR A 263 18.98 -15.53 1.88
N ASP A 264 18.88 -16.38 2.90
CA ASP A 264 19.98 -17.23 3.37
C ASP A 264 20.40 -18.33 2.36
N ASP A 265 19.66 -18.47 1.26
CA ASP A 265 20.06 -19.25 0.10
C ASP A 265 20.54 -18.31 -1.02
N PRO A 266 21.79 -18.44 -1.52
CA PRO A 266 22.34 -17.52 -2.51
C PRO A 266 21.61 -17.56 -3.87
N ASN A 267 20.81 -18.60 -4.13
CA ASN A 267 20.06 -18.77 -5.37
C ASN A 267 18.59 -18.30 -5.24
N ILE A 268 18.13 -17.95 -4.04
CA ILE A 268 16.75 -17.56 -3.76
C ILE A 268 16.71 -16.10 -3.28
N PHE A 269 15.77 -15.36 -3.86
CA PHE A 269 15.53 -13.95 -3.61
C PHE A 269 14.09 -13.77 -3.14
N ALA A 270 13.80 -12.69 -2.44
CA ALA A 270 12.42 -12.29 -2.13
C ALA A 270 12.22 -10.79 -2.36
N ALA A 271 11.04 -10.38 -2.81
CA ALA A 271 10.73 -8.96 -3.06
C ALA A 271 9.23 -8.65 -2.95
N GLY A 272 8.91 -7.39 -2.65
CA GLY A 272 7.56 -6.90 -2.43
C GLY A 272 7.07 -7.16 -1.00
N ASP A 273 5.75 -7.16 -0.80
CA ASP A 273 5.14 -7.28 0.53
C ASP A 273 5.56 -8.53 1.33
N VAL A 274 6.13 -9.55 0.66
CA VAL A 274 6.63 -10.76 1.32
C VAL A 274 8.01 -10.58 1.95
N ALA A 275 8.82 -9.64 1.45
CA ALA A 275 10.19 -9.44 1.87
C ALA A 275 10.27 -8.56 3.13
N GLN A 276 11.16 -8.96 4.05
CA GLN A 276 11.53 -8.21 5.24
C GLN A 276 12.95 -7.67 5.05
N VAL A 277 13.04 -6.36 4.78
CA VAL A 277 14.25 -5.64 4.36
C VAL A 277 14.86 -4.86 5.52
N PHE A 278 16.17 -4.67 5.53
CA PHE A 278 16.83 -3.83 6.53
C PHE A 278 16.47 -2.35 6.33
N ASP A 279 16.00 -1.70 7.40
CA ASP A 279 15.76 -0.26 7.43
C ASP A 279 16.90 0.44 8.17
N PRO A 280 17.74 1.22 7.46
CA PRO A 280 18.91 1.86 8.07
C PRO A 280 18.54 2.91 9.11
N ILE A 281 17.32 3.46 9.05
CA ILE A 281 16.82 4.46 10.00
C ILE A 281 16.53 3.82 11.36
N SER A 282 15.78 2.72 11.39
CA SER A 282 15.45 2.02 12.65
C SER A 282 16.51 1.00 13.09
N GLY A 283 17.45 0.63 12.22
CA GLY A 283 18.45 -0.41 12.48
C GLY A 283 17.84 -1.82 12.58
N ARG A 284 16.64 -2.03 12.04
CA ARG A 284 15.88 -3.28 12.14
C ARG A 284 15.37 -3.72 10.77
N SER A 285 15.12 -5.01 10.61
CA SER A 285 14.45 -5.52 9.42
C SER A 285 12.93 -5.35 9.54
N ILE A 286 12.31 -4.73 8.53
CA ILE A 286 10.89 -4.38 8.52
C ILE A 286 10.21 -4.79 7.22
N LEU A 287 8.88 -4.83 7.23
CA LEU A 287 8.08 -4.97 6.02
C LEU A 287 7.89 -3.58 5.40
N ASP A 288 8.23 -3.44 4.13
CA ASP A 288 7.96 -2.23 3.34
C ASP A 288 6.94 -2.55 2.24
N SER A 289 5.66 -2.46 2.60
CA SER A 289 4.52 -2.89 1.79
C SER A 289 3.92 -1.77 0.94
N LEU A 290 4.73 -0.78 0.56
CA LEU A 290 4.30 0.26 -0.39
C LEU A 290 4.52 -0.24 -1.82
N TRP A 291 3.60 0.13 -2.72
CA TRP A 291 3.69 -0.26 -4.14
C TRP A 291 5.02 0.16 -4.79
N GLY A 292 5.48 1.39 -4.50
CA GLY A 292 6.77 1.90 -4.98
C GLY A 292 7.95 1.07 -4.47
N ALA A 293 8.00 0.80 -3.17
CA ALA A 293 9.02 -0.04 -2.55
C ALA A 293 9.01 -1.46 -3.14
N ALA A 294 7.85 -2.07 -3.33
CA ALA A 294 7.73 -3.39 -3.94
C ALA A 294 8.28 -3.42 -5.39
N ARG A 295 8.06 -2.36 -6.16
CA ARG A 295 8.64 -2.21 -7.51
C ARG A 295 10.16 -2.09 -7.44
N GLU A 296 10.69 -1.24 -6.56
CA GLU A 296 12.14 -1.01 -6.40
C GLU A 296 12.86 -2.29 -5.93
N GLN A 297 12.29 -2.99 -4.95
CA GLN A 297 12.77 -4.29 -4.49
C GLN A 297 12.78 -5.33 -5.62
N GLY A 298 11.70 -5.39 -6.41
CA GLY A 298 11.64 -6.28 -7.58
C GLY A 298 12.72 -5.95 -8.60
N CYS A 299 12.96 -4.66 -8.87
CA CYS A 299 14.05 -4.23 -9.75
C CYS A 299 15.41 -4.70 -9.22
N ALA A 300 15.73 -4.42 -7.95
CA ALA A 300 16.99 -4.81 -7.33
C ALA A 300 17.20 -6.33 -7.36
N ALA A 301 16.18 -7.11 -6.97
CA ALA A 301 16.22 -8.57 -7.01
C ALA A 301 16.48 -9.09 -8.43
N GLY A 302 15.73 -8.62 -9.43
CA GLY A 302 15.92 -9.03 -10.82
C GLY A 302 17.30 -8.68 -11.38
N THR A 303 17.81 -7.50 -11.08
CA THR A 303 19.16 -7.09 -11.45
C THR A 303 20.24 -8.00 -10.83
N ASN A 304 20.08 -8.38 -9.57
CA ASN A 304 21.04 -9.23 -8.86
C ASN A 304 20.95 -10.71 -9.27
N MET A 305 19.75 -11.22 -9.53
CA MET A 305 19.55 -12.55 -10.14
C MET A 305 20.29 -12.67 -11.48
N ALA A 306 20.30 -11.60 -12.28
CA ALA A 306 21.02 -11.51 -13.56
C ALA A 306 22.53 -11.24 -13.43
N GLY A 307 23.11 -11.38 -12.23
CA GLY A 307 24.56 -11.36 -12.00
C GLY A 307 25.16 -9.98 -11.72
N ARG A 308 24.35 -8.99 -11.32
CA ARG A 308 24.83 -7.70 -10.81
C ARG A 308 24.85 -7.69 -9.27
N SER A 309 25.37 -6.59 -8.71
CA SER A 309 25.42 -6.34 -7.27
C SER A 309 24.91 -4.93 -6.99
N THR A 310 23.61 -4.74 -7.18
CA THR A 310 22.90 -3.49 -6.94
C THR A 310 22.18 -3.58 -5.59
N PRO A 311 22.62 -2.84 -4.57
CA PRO A 311 21.94 -2.85 -3.28
C PRO A 311 20.60 -2.11 -3.38
N TYR A 312 19.57 -2.68 -2.78
CA TYR A 312 18.34 -2.00 -2.39
C TYR A 312 18.57 -1.33 -1.04
N ILE A 313 18.52 0.00 -1.05
CA ILE A 313 18.56 0.81 0.16
C ILE A 313 17.15 1.32 0.38
N LYS A 314 16.50 0.88 1.46
CA LYS A 314 15.16 1.35 1.78
C LYS A 314 15.17 2.87 1.93
N SER A 315 14.41 3.54 1.07
CA SER A 315 14.24 4.98 1.12
C SER A 315 13.24 5.38 2.20
N ILE A 316 13.08 6.69 2.37
CA ILE A 316 12.06 7.25 3.25
C ILE A 316 10.68 6.93 2.66
N PRO A 317 9.73 6.41 3.47
CA PRO A 317 8.38 6.14 3.00
C PRO A 317 7.76 7.36 2.34
N PHE A 318 7.20 7.17 1.14
CA PHE A 318 6.49 8.21 0.41
C PHE A 318 5.23 7.58 -0.17
N ASN A 319 4.08 8.01 0.33
CA ASN A 319 2.80 7.48 -0.11
C ASN A 319 1.85 8.63 -0.47
N VAL A 320 1.29 8.56 -1.66
CA VAL A 320 0.24 9.47 -2.12
C VAL A 320 -1.05 8.67 -2.15
N THR A 321 -2.07 9.15 -1.45
CA THR A 321 -3.37 8.49 -1.36
C THR A 321 -4.48 9.53 -1.40
N ARG A 322 -5.72 9.08 -1.64
CA ARG A 322 -6.91 9.92 -1.58
C ARG A 322 -7.75 9.48 -0.39
N LEU A 323 -8.05 10.42 0.50
CA LEU A 323 -8.84 10.19 1.70
C LEU A 323 -10.08 11.09 1.64
N ALA A 324 -11.28 10.54 1.52
CA ALA A 324 -12.53 11.30 1.43
C ALA A 324 -12.47 12.37 0.30
N GLY A 325 -12.05 11.94 -0.89
CA GLY A 325 -11.83 12.83 -2.04
C GLY A 325 -10.61 13.78 -1.95
N LEU A 326 -9.88 13.80 -0.83
CA LEU A 326 -8.75 14.70 -0.60
C LEU A 326 -7.41 14.02 -0.87
N THR A 327 -6.65 14.54 -1.82
CA THR A 327 -5.27 14.08 -2.06
C THR A 327 -4.42 14.35 -0.82
N THR A 328 -3.81 13.29 -0.29
CA THR A 328 -3.01 13.30 0.93
C THR A 328 -1.68 12.62 0.66
N THR A 329 -0.60 13.37 0.79
CA THR A 329 0.77 12.85 0.70
C THR A 329 1.35 12.67 2.10
N ILE A 330 1.89 11.49 2.36
CA ILE A 330 2.53 11.11 3.62
C ILE A 330 3.99 10.79 3.34
N ILE A 331 4.89 11.47 4.05
CA ILE A 331 6.33 11.44 3.82
C ILE A 331 7.02 11.11 5.15
N GLY A 332 7.87 10.10 5.16
CA GLY A 332 8.70 9.75 6.30
C GLY A 332 7.93 9.35 7.56
N ALA A 333 8.53 9.64 8.71
CA ALA A 333 8.00 9.26 10.01
C ALA A 333 6.93 10.27 10.43
N VAL A 334 5.64 9.90 10.34
CA VAL A 334 4.51 10.79 10.67
C VAL A 334 3.64 10.34 11.84
N GLY A 335 3.89 9.13 12.35
CA GLY A 335 3.18 8.53 13.49
C GLY A 335 3.82 8.86 14.85
N HIS A 336 3.17 8.46 15.94
CA HIS A 336 3.67 8.64 17.30
C HIS A 336 4.88 7.74 17.60
N GLY A 337 6.05 8.10 17.08
CA GLY A 337 7.34 7.61 17.57
C GLY A 337 7.70 8.35 18.85
N ARG A 338 8.01 7.60 19.92
CA ARG A 338 8.63 8.13 21.14
C ARG A 338 10.06 8.56 20.81
N ASP A 339 10.23 9.79 20.40
CA ASP A 339 11.50 10.51 20.56
C ASP A 339 11.14 11.82 21.25
N GLU A 340 11.78 12.10 22.39
CA GLU A 340 11.48 13.30 23.19
C GLU A 340 11.83 14.60 22.43
N ASP A 341 12.63 14.49 21.36
CA ASP A 341 13.09 15.59 20.50
C ASP A 341 12.23 15.84 19.25
N LEU A 342 11.12 15.09 19.05
CA LEU A 342 10.26 15.23 17.88
C LEU A 342 9.19 16.31 18.06
N VAL A 343 9.31 17.41 17.31
CA VAL A 343 8.29 18.47 17.27
C VAL A 343 7.46 18.33 15.99
N GLY A 344 6.18 17.98 16.14
CA GLY A 344 5.20 18.01 15.06
C GLY A 344 4.55 19.39 14.94
N ILE A 345 4.65 20.03 13.78
CA ILE A 345 4.09 21.35 13.50
C ILE A 345 3.07 21.21 12.38
N ALA A 346 1.82 21.60 12.63
CA ALA A 346 0.77 21.61 11.61
C ALA A 346 0.23 23.03 11.39
N ARG A 347 -0.04 23.37 10.13
CA ARG A 347 -0.65 24.64 9.69
C ARG A 347 -1.61 24.39 8.52
N GLY A 348 -2.64 25.23 8.42
CA GLY A 348 -3.55 25.26 7.28
C GLY A 348 -4.35 26.55 7.28
N ASP A 349 -4.26 27.30 6.18
CA ASP A 349 -5.08 28.47 5.87
C ASP A 349 -5.40 28.46 4.37
N SER A 350 -6.64 28.85 4.05
CA SER A 350 -7.14 29.04 2.70
C SER A 350 -6.50 30.28 2.07
N GLU A 351 -5.32 30.15 1.47
CA GLU A 351 -4.76 31.16 0.56
C GLU A 351 -4.34 30.51 -0.75
N THR A 352 -5.09 30.83 -1.81
CA THR A 352 -4.82 30.52 -3.22
C THR A 352 -3.86 31.52 -3.83
N TRP A 353 -2.75 31.06 -4.42
CA TRP A 353 -2.11 31.72 -5.57
C TRP A 353 -1.53 30.69 -6.55
N ARG A 354 -1.82 30.91 -7.84
CA ARG A 354 -1.42 30.07 -8.98
C ARG A 354 -0.23 30.69 -9.70
N GLU A 355 0.79 29.89 -9.97
CA GLU A 355 1.29 29.61 -11.33
C GLU A 355 2.27 28.43 -11.29
N LEU A 356 2.02 27.37 -12.07
CA LEU A 356 3.04 26.36 -12.39
C LEU A 356 2.94 25.98 -13.87
N PRO A 357 4.03 26.10 -14.64
CA PRO A 357 4.13 25.49 -15.95
C PRO A 357 4.41 23.99 -15.79
N ASN A 358 3.61 23.17 -16.47
CA ASN A 358 3.87 21.76 -16.82
C ASN A 358 3.57 20.66 -15.79
N ALA A 359 2.32 20.61 -15.30
CA ALA A 359 1.66 19.33 -15.06
C ALA A 359 0.13 19.50 -15.23
N VAL A 360 -0.46 18.75 -16.16
CA VAL A 360 -1.93 18.66 -16.27
C VAL A 360 -2.42 17.66 -15.24
N ILE A 361 -2.80 18.16 -14.06
CA ILE A 361 -3.80 17.53 -13.20
C ILE A 361 -4.88 18.60 -12.98
N ALA A 362 -6.05 18.39 -13.58
CA ALA A 362 -7.18 19.29 -13.44
C ALA A 362 -7.91 18.98 -12.13
N GLN A 363 -7.47 19.58 -11.02
CA GLN A 363 -8.29 19.76 -9.84
C GLN A 363 -8.20 21.23 -9.42
N SER A 364 -9.27 21.99 -9.67
CA SER A 364 -9.38 23.39 -9.29
C SER A 364 -10.07 23.52 -7.93
N GLY A 365 -9.41 24.17 -6.97
CA GLY A 365 -9.99 24.56 -5.68
C GLY A 365 -9.79 23.48 -4.62
N PHE A 366 -8.69 23.57 -3.87
CA PHE A 366 -8.59 22.83 -2.62
C PHE A 366 -9.40 23.60 -1.58
N ASP A 367 -10.51 23.01 -1.12
CA ASP A 367 -11.32 23.50 0.00
C ASP A 367 -10.62 23.30 1.36
N VAL A 368 -9.67 22.37 1.41
CA VAL A 368 -8.77 22.12 2.54
C VAL A 368 -7.33 22.21 2.07
N ASN A 369 -6.52 23.04 2.71
CA ASN A 369 -5.06 23.06 2.55
C ASN A 369 -4.41 22.93 3.92
N ARG A 370 -3.79 21.78 4.20
CA ARG A 370 -3.11 21.54 5.47
C ARG A 370 -1.78 20.84 5.26
N VAL A 371 -0.77 21.35 5.94
CA VAL A 371 0.59 20.80 5.92
C VAL A 371 1.04 20.61 7.36
N ARG A 372 1.39 19.37 7.69
CA ARG A 372 2.09 19.03 8.93
C ARG A 372 3.50 18.57 8.60
N ILE A 373 4.45 19.04 9.38
CA ILE A 373 5.86 18.73 9.23
C ILE A 373 6.38 18.27 10.58
N LEU A 374 7.18 17.23 10.56
CA LEU A 374 7.87 16.75 11.74
C LEU A 374 9.31 17.21 11.65
N VAL A 375 9.70 18.02 12.62
CA VAL A 375 10.98 18.73 12.66
C VAL A 375 11.84 18.06 13.72
N GLY A 376 12.97 17.50 13.29
CA GLY A 376 14.04 17.07 14.19
C GLY A 376 15.02 18.20 14.48
N GLU A 377 16.12 17.90 15.16
CA GLU A 377 17.13 18.91 15.52
C GLU A 377 17.74 19.58 14.29
N LYS A 378 18.18 18.81 13.29
CA LYS A 378 18.86 19.30 12.08
C LYS A 378 18.17 18.94 10.78
N LYS A 379 17.07 18.19 10.81
CA LYS A 379 16.43 17.64 9.60
C LYS A 379 14.93 17.58 9.72
N LEU A 380 14.22 17.60 8.59
CA LEU A 380 12.83 17.16 8.55
C LEU A 380 12.78 15.65 8.54
N ILE A 381 11.97 15.07 9.42
CA ILE A 381 11.87 13.61 9.59
C ILE A 381 10.57 13.05 9.00
N GLY A 382 9.58 13.90 8.76
CA GLY A 382 8.36 13.53 8.05
C GLY A 382 7.45 14.72 7.73
N ALA A 383 6.43 14.47 6.92
CA ALA A 383 5.40 15.44 6.59
C ALA A 383 4.08 14.77 6.16
N VAL A 384 2.96 15.46 6.38
CA VAL A 384 1.64 15.16 5.83
C VAL A 384 1.15 16.40 5.07
N VAL A 385 0.78 16.23 3.80
CA VAL A 385 0.30 17.30 2.91
C VAL A 385 -1.09 16.93 2.40
N MET A 386 -2.13 17.61 2.90
CA MET A 386 -3.54 17.39 2.57
C MET A 386 -4.06 18.53 1.69
N GLY A 387 -4.64 18.18 0.54
CA GLY A 387 -5.14 19.14 -0.43
C GLY A 387 -4.06 19.60 -1.39
N ASP A 388 -3.60 20.85 -1.26
CA ASP A 388 -2.61 21.44 -2.18
C ASP A 388 -1.28 20.67 -2.12
N GLN A 389 -0.93 20.04 -3.24
CA GLN A 389 0.25 19.19 -3.35
C GLN A 389 1.51 19.95 -3.75
N THR A 390 1.49 21.29 -3.84
CA THR A 390 2.64 22.12 -4.25
C THR A 390 3.91 21.82 -3.43
N LEU A 391 3.76 21.54 -2.13
CA LEU A 391 4.89 21.24 -1.25
C LEU A 391 5.31 19.76 -1.21
N SER A 392 4.54 18.86 -1.81
CA SER A 392 4.79 17.40 -1.71
C SER A 392 6.19 17.02 -2.22
N ILE A 393 6.58 17.47 -3.41
CA ILE A 393 7.89 17.17 -4.02
C ILE A 393 9.05 17.91 -3.33
N PRO A 394 8.96 19.23 -3.02
CA PRO A 394 9.98 19.90 -2.21
C PRO A 394 10.24 19.17 -0.88
N LEU A 395 9.18 18.85 -0.14
CA LEU A 395 9.29 18.15 1.15
C LEU A 395 9.86 16.74 0.98
N GLN A 396 9.41 15.99 -0.02
CA GLN A 396 9.96 14.67 -0.33
C GLN A 396 11.48 14.75 -0.53
N ARG A 397 11.96 15.70 -1.34
CA ARG A 397 13.40 15.83 -1.61
C ARG A 397 14.18 16.26 -0.37
N ILE A 398 13.70 17.27 0.37
CA ILE A 398 14.35 17.74 1.60
C ILE A 398 14.47 16.61 2.63
N ILE A 399 13.39 15.85 2.85
CA ILE A 399 13.34 14.76 3.82
C ILE A 399 14.21 13.58 3.36
N THR A 400 14.04 13.11 2.12
CA THR A 400 14.80 11.97 1.56
C THR A 400 16.30 12.24 1.46
N GLN A 401 16.70 13.45 1.10
CA GLN A 401 18.12 13.84 1.04
C GLN A 401 18.68 14.24 2.40
N GLN A 402 17.87 14.20 3.47
CA GLN A 402 18.32 14.48 4.82
C GLN A 402 18.98 15.86 4.95
N VAL A 403 18.45 16.85 4.24
CA VAL A 403 19.02 18.20 4.15
C VAL A 403 19.06 18.86 5.53
N ASP A 404 20.18 19.55 5.82
CA ASP A 404 20.32 20.34 7.04
C ASP A 404 19.37 21.55 7.02
N ILE A 405 18.40 21.56 7.92
CA ILE A 405 17.40 22.63 8.03
C ILE A 405 17.78 23.72 9.03
N SER A 406 18.94 23.64 9.67
CA SER A 406 19.40 24.65 10.64
C SER A 406 19.20 26.09 10.13
N PRO A 407 19.43 26.42 8.83
CA PRO A 407 19.20 27.77 8.31
C PRO A 407 17.74 28.26 8.30
N MET A 408 16.75 27.37 8.35
CA MET A 408 15.32 27.72 8.35
C MET A 408 14.58 27.26 9.60
N ARG A 409 15.24 26.56 10.52
CA ARG A 409 14.60 25.89 11.65
C ARG A 409 13.83 26.85 12.55
N ASP A 410 14.45 27.97 12.94
CA ASP A 410 13.79 28.94 13.82
C ASP A 410 12.59 29.61 13.14
N ARG A 411 12.69 29.85 11.82
CA ARG A 411 11.57 30.35 11.01
C ARG A 411 10.43 29.34 10.93
N LEU A 412 10.72 28.03 10.90
CA LEU A 412 9.70 26.98 10.94
C LEU A 412 9.00 26.90 12.31
N LEU A 413 9.72 27.18 13.39
CA LEU A 413 9.19 27.14 14.76
C LEU A 413 8.43 28.40 15.18
N ALA A 414 8.51 29.49 14.41
CA ALA A 414 7.81 30.73 14.74
C ALA A 414 6.28 30.53 14.77
N HIS A 415 5.60 31.17 15.72
CA HIS A 415 4.17 30.97 15.97
C HIS A 415 3.32 31.30 14.72
N ASP A 416 3.69 32.34 13.98
CA ASP A 416 3.02 32.87 12.79
C ASP A 416 3.70 32.45 11.46
N ALA A 417 4.59 31.45 11.50
CA ALA A 417 5.29 30.99 10.33
C ALA A 417 4.32 30.50 9.23
N LYS A 418 4.38 31.16 8.06
CA LYS A 418 3.83 30.61 6.82
C LYS A 418 4.73 29.49 6.32
N LEU A 419 4.45 28.24 6.75
CA LEU A 419 5.31 27.08 6.45
C LEU A 419 5.61 26.94 4.95
N SER A 420 4.61 27.14 4.09
CA SER A 420 4.75 27.12 2.63
C SER A 420 5.87 28.04 2.17
N ASP A 421 5.86 29.28 2.63
CA ASP A 421 6.75 30.33 2.16
C ASP A 421 8.17 30.07 2.64
N VAL A 422 8.33 29.61 3.89
CA VAL A 422 9.63 29.23 4.46
C VAL A 422 10.25 28.08 3.66
N ILE A 423 9.45 27.05 3.34
CA ILE A 423 9.94 25.88 2.60
C ILE A 423 10.24 26.22 1.15
N VAL A 424 9.39 27.01 0.49
CA VAL A 424 9.60 27.42 -0.91
C VAL A 424 10.83 28.31 -1.04
N ASP A 425 11.01 29.29 -0.14
CA ASP A 425 12.20 30.14 -0.09
C ASP A 425 13.48 29.29 0.08
N PHE A 426 13.48 28.38 1.06
CA PHE A 426 14.61 27.49 1.29
C PHE A 426 14.89 26.56 0.10
N TRP A 427 13.83 25.96 -0.46
CA TRP A 427 13.93 25.06 -1.60
C TRP A 427 14.46 25.75 -2.86
N THR A 428 14.08 27.00 -3.08
CA THR A 428 14.57 27.80 -4.21
C THR A 428 16.06 28.08 -4.06
N LYS A 429 16.52 28.42 -2.85
CA LYS A 429 17.94 28.63 -2.53
C LYS A 429 18.80 27.37 -2.61
N LEU A 430 18.22 26.19 -2.37
CA LEU A 430 18.92 24.92 -2.55
C LEU A 430 19.13 24.55 -4.02
N LYS A 431 18.29 25.07 -4.92
CA LYS A 431 18.38 24.80 -6.36
C LYS A 431 19.30 25.77 -7.10
N SER A 432 19.48 26.98 -6.58
CA SER A 432 20.44 27.98 -7.06
C SER A 432 21.85 27.62 -6.61
#